data_AF-A0A7Z1MJG6-F1
#
_entry.id   AF-A0A7Z1MJG6-F1
#
_cell.length_a   1.000
_cell.length_b   1.000
_cell.length_c   1.000
_cell.angle_alpha   90.00
_cell.angle_beta   90.00
_cell.angle_gamma   90.00
#
_symmetry.space_group_name_H-M   'P 1'
#
loop_
_entity.id
_entity.type
_entity.pdbx_description
1 polymer ?
#
loop_
_entity_poly.entity_id
_entity_poly.type
_entity_poly.pdbx_seq_one_letter_code
_entity_poly.pdbx_strand_id
1 'polypeptide(L)'
;MNSNDPRYKLYLGVDTHLGLHVATLINELSQVVKSKSFSVDLAGYREHLAWCKSYGFLQKAGIEGTGSSGAELTKFLIRMVLMYMK
;
A
#
# COMPACT_ATOMS: atom_id res chain seq x y z
N MET A 1 -9.42 17.17 5.03
CA MET A 1 -8.01 16.71 5.18
C MET A 1 -7.15 17.96 5.27
N ASN A 2 -6.15 18.03 6.17
CA ASN A 2 -4.88 18.71 5.92
C ASN A 2 -3.71 17.77 6.21
N SER A 3 -3.28 17.12 5.15
CA SER A 3 -1.94 16.58 4.95
C SER A 3 -1.33 17.20 3.66
N ASN A 4 -1.68 18.48 3.33
CA ASN A 4 -2.70 18.87 2.31
C ASN A 4 -2.37 19.32 0.91
N ASP A 5 -1.19 19.04 0.43
CA ASP A 5 -0.75 19.74 -0.76
C ASP A 5 -1.00 18.93 -2.05
N PRO A 6 -1.46 19.52 -3.19
CA PRO A 6 -1.65 18.85 -4.50
C PRO A 6 -0.48 17.96 -4.96
N ARG A 7 0.67 18.11 -4.30
CA ARG A 7 1.85 17.25 -4.16
C ARG A 7 1.65 15.95 -3.35
N TYR A 8 0.44 15.38 -3.28
CA TYR A 8 0.02 14.39 -2.27
C TYR A 8 0.55 12.97 -2.45
N LYS A 9 1.88 12.90 -2.40
CA LYS A 9 2.70 11.73 -2.54
C LYS A 9 2.65 10.94 -1.25
N LEU A 10 2.19 9.71 -1.39
CA LEU A 10 2.15 8.75 -0.30
C LEU A 10 3.17 7.64 -0.55
N TYR A 11 3.75 7.19 0.54
CA TYR A 11 4.59 6.00 0.59
C TYR A 11 3.84 4.94 1.37
N LEU A 12 3.84 3.72 0.85
CA LEU A 12 3.21 2.57 1.48
C LEU A 12 4.27 1.70 2.13
N GLY A 13 4.18 1.49 3.43
CA GLY A 13 4.88 0.40 4.12
C GLY A 13 3.90 -0.76 4.34
N VAL A 14 4.32 -1.98 4.05
CA VAL A 14 3.52 -3.18 4.35
C VAL A 14 4.37 -4.13 5.17
N ASP A 15 3.90 -4.48 6.36
CA ASP A 15 4.43 -5.59 7.14
C ASP A 15 3.58 -6.83 6.84
N THR A 16 4.23 -7.91 6.42
CA THR A 16 3.55 -9.19 6.17
C THR A 16 3.76 -10.13 7.35
N HIS A 17 2.67 -10.40 8.07
CA HIS A 17 2.61 -11.44 9.09
C HIS A 17 1.76 -12.62 8.60
N LEU A 18 1.77 -13.74 9.33
CA LEU A 18 0.99 -14.94 9.00
C LEU A 18 -0.51 -14.61 8.86
N GLY A 19 -1.00 -14.62 7.63
CA GLY A 19 -2.42 -14.43 7.30
C GLY A 19 -2.90 -12.98 7.23
N LEU A 20 -2.06 -11.99 7.55
CA LEU A 20 -2.41 -10.55 7.48
C LEU A 20 -1.30 -9.69 6.90
N HIS A 21 -1.69 -8.69 6.11
CA HIS A 21 -0.86 -7.58 5.68
C HIS A 21 -1.22 -6.33 6.46
N VAL A 22 -0.27 -5.77 7.20
CA VAL A 22 -0.45 -4.50 7.90
C VAL A 22 0.14 -3.39 7.05
N ALA A 23 -0.72 -2.56 6.47
CA ALA A 23 -0.35 -1.45 5.62
C ALA A 23 -0.30 -0.14 6.40
N THR A 24 0.67 0.72 6.07
CA THR A 24 0.82 2.06 6.61
C THR A 24 1.09 3.05 5.50
N LEU A 25 0.27 4.10 5.40
CA LEU A 25 0.48 5.23 4.51
C LEU A 25 1.26 6.33 5.22
N ILE A 26 2.32 6.78 4.58
CA ILE A 26 3.27 7.78 5.09
C ILE A 26 3.33 8.93 4.09
N ASN A 27 3.32 10.18 4.56
CA ASN A 27 3.46 11.36 3.69
C ASN A 27 4.94 11.74 3.46
N GLU A 28 5.21 12.74 2.64
CA GLU A 28 6.59 13.20 2.36
C GLU A 28 7.34 13.76 3.57
N LEU A 29 6.64 14.05 4.67
CA LEU A 29 7.23 14.49 5.94
C LEU A 29 7.53 13.31 6.88
N SER A 30 7.47 12.08 6.38
CA SER A 30 7.63 10.84 7.14
C SER A 30 6.60 10.66 8.27
N GLN A 31 5.44 11.32 8.14
CA GLN A 31 4.35 11.19 9.12
C GLN A 31 3.40 10.08 8.71
N VAL A 32 2.99 9.28 9.69
CA VAL A 32 1.93 8.28 9.49
C VAL A 32 0.60 8.98 9.26
N VAL A 33 0.00 8.73 8.11
CA VAL A 33 -1.32 9.23 7.74
C VAL A 33 -2.41 8.26 8.21
N LYS A 34 -2.20 6.96 7.96
CA LYS A 34 -3.17 5.92 8.33
C LYS A 34 -2.51 4.53 8.30
N SER A 35 -3.00 3.62 9.12
CA SER A 35 -2.68 2.19 9.03
C SER A 35 -3.96 1.35 8.95
N LYS A 36 -3.89 0.22 8.25
CA LYS A 36 -5.00 -0.73 8.10
C LYS A 36 -4.45 -2.13 7.81
N SER A 37 -5.14 -3.15 8.31
CA SER A 37 -4.80 -4.54 8.04
C SER A 37 -5.71 -5.15 6.97
N PHE A 38 -5.15 -6.05 6.16
CA PHE A 38 -5.83 -6.71 5.05
C PHE A 38 -5.53 -8.22 5.06
N SER A 39 -6.49 -9.01 4.57
CA SER A 39 -6.33 -10.45 4.38
C SER A 39 -5.27 -10.78 3.33
N VAL A 40 -4.57 -11.92 3.50
CA VAL A 40 -3.61 -12.45 2.52
C VAL A 40 -4.36 -13.25 1.45
N ASP A 41 -5.21 -12.56 0.69
CA ASP A 41 -5.94 -13.13 -0.44
C ASP A 41 -6.26 -12.04 -1.49
N LEU A 42 -6.81 -12.45 -2.62
CA LEU A 42 -7.10 -11.54 -3.73
C LEU A 42 -8.14 -10.46 -3.38
N ALA A 43 -9.07 -10.74 -2.46
CA ALA A 43 -10.03 -9.73 -2.01
C ALA A 43 -9.34 -8.68 -1.14
N GLY A 44 -8.49 -9.11 -0.20
CA GLY A 44 -7.65 -8.23 0.61
C GLY A 44 -6.70 -7.38 -0.24
N TYR A 45 -6.13 -7.93 -1.31
CA TYR A 45 -5.25 -7.16 -2.21
C TYR A 45 -5.99 -6.05 -2.96
N ARG A 46 -7.21 -6.33 -3.43
CA ARG A 46 -8.07 -5.33 -4.08
C ARG A 46 -8.50 -4.25 -3.10
N GLU A 47 -8.92 -4.66 -1.89
CA GLU A 47 -9.31 -3.73 -0.84
C GLU A 47 -8.13 -2.83 -0.44
N HIS A 48 -6.93 -3.41 -0.31
CA HIS A 48 -5.71 -2.70 0.00
C HIS A 48 -5.37 -1.63 -1.04
N LEU A 49 -5.45 -1.98 -2.34
CA LEU A 49 -5.22 -1.02 -3.42
C LEU A 49 -6.29 0.09 -3.45
N ALA A 50 -7.57 -0.26 -3.29
CA ALA A 50 -8.67 0.70 -3.25
C ALA A 50 -8.53 1.67 -2.06
N TRP A 51 -8.16 1.13 -0.90
CA TRP A 51 -7.88 1.91 0.29
C TRP A 51 -6.74 2.90 0.04
N CYS A 52 -5.58 2.47 -0.48
CA CYS A 52 -4.47 3.38 -0.80
C CYS A 52 -4.89 4.52 -1.73
N LYS A 53 -5.64 4.20 -2.79
CA LYS A 53 -6.13 5.18 -3.77
C LYS A 53 -7.08 6.21 -3.18
N SER A 54 -7.79 5.88 -2.10
CA SER A 54 -8.71 6.82 -1.44
C SER A 54 -8.01 7.96 -0.68
N TYR A 55 -6.70 7.84 -0.42
CA TYR A 55 -5.93 8.85 0.34
C TYR A 55 -5.06 9.77 -0.51
N GLY A 56 -4.61 9.33 -1.70
CA GLY A 56 -3.73 10.15 -2.55
C GLY A 56 -2.93 9.36 -3.59
N PHE A 57 -1.85 9.96 -4.08
CA PHE A 57 -1.01 9.37 -5.13
C PHE A 57 0.14 8.57 -4.53
N LEU A 58 0.02 7.24 -4.60
CA LEU A 58 1.08 6.36 -4.14
C LEU A 58 2.31 6.48 -5.05
N GLN A 59 3.46 6.84 -4.47
CA GLN A 59 4.72 6.97 -5.20
C GLN A 59 5.55 5.69 -5.18
N LYS A 60 5.68 5.08 -3.99
CA LYS A 60 6.46 3.87 -3.77
C LYS A 60 5.83 3.03 -2.67
N ALA A 61 6.09 1.74 -2.74
CA ALA A 61 5.73 0.79 -1.70
C ALA A 61 6.98 0.00 -1.26
N GLY A 62 7.19 -0.11 0.05
CA GLY A 62 8.10 -1.07 0.67
C GLY A 62 7.26 -2.18 1.30
N ILE A 63 7.62 -3.43 1.04
CA ILE A 63 6.94 -4.61 1.58
C ILE A 63 7.99 -5.39 2.36
N GLU A 64 7.80 -5.49 3.67
CA GLU A 64 8.67 -6.20 4.59
C GLU A 64 8.02 -7.52 4.99
N GLY A 65 8.81 -8.60 4.91
CA GLY A 65 8.46 -9.90 5.44
C GLY A 65 9.07 -11.04 4.64
N THR A 66 9.15 -12.21 5.28
CA THR A 66 9.85 -13.39 4.79
C THR A 66 8.84 -14.45 4.37
N GLY A 67 8.59 -14.61 3.06
CA GLY A 67 7.78 -15.71 2.53
C GLY A 67 6.95 -15.37 1.28
N SER A 68 6.18 -16.36 0.82
CA SER A 68 5.35 -16.29 -0.40
C SER A 68 4.28 -15.18 -0.37
N SER A 69 3.82 -14.76 0.81
CA SER A 69 2.77 -13.75 0.98
C SER A 69 3.19 -12.36 0.49
N GLY A 70 4.39 -11.90 0.84
CA GLY A 70 4.94 -10.64 0.34
C GLY A 70 5.19 -10.67 -1.17
N ALA A 71 5.63 -11.82 -1.70
CA ALA A 71 5.86 -12.00 -3.13
C ALA A 71 4.58 -11.89 -3.96
N GLU A 72 3.48 -12.50 -3.52
CA GLU A 72 2.19 -12.44 -4.24
C GLU A 72 1.57 -11.04 -4.18
N LEU A 73 1.62 -10.36 -3.03
CA LEU A 73 1.20 -8.96 -2.94
C LEU A 73 2.03 -8.05 -3.85
N THR A 74 3.36 -8.26 -3.89
CA THR A 74 4.27 -7.51 -4.76
C THR A 74 3.90 -7.72 -6.24
N LYS A 75 3.71 -8.96 -6.68
CA LYS A 75 3.29 -9.29 -8.05
C LYS A 75 1.96 -8.62 -8.40
N PHE A 76 0.98 -8.69 -7.49
CA PHE A 76 -0.32 -8.05 -7.69
C PHE A 76 -0.19 -6.53 -7.86
N LEU A 77 0.55 -5.87 -6.96
CA LEU A 77 0.74 -4.42 -7.00
C LEU A 77 1.54 -3.99 -8.24
N ILE A 78 2.59 -4.71 -8.65
CA ILE A 78 3.32 -4.40 -9.89
C ILE A 78 2.39 -4.52 -11.10
N ARG A 79 1.61 -5.60 -11.20
CA ARG A 79 0.70 -5.80 -12.34
C ARG A 79 -0.38 -4.75 -12.42
N MET A 80 -0.89 -4.31 -11.27
CA MET A 80 -1.88 -3.25 -11.18
C MET A 80 -1.26 -1.87 -11.44
N VAL A 81 -0.21 -1.48 -10.72
CA VAL A 81 0.43 -0.15 -10.80
C VAL A 81 1.03 0.12 -12.19
N LEU A 82 1.61 -0.88 -12.86
CA LEU A 82 2.09 -0.74 -14.25
C LEU A 82 0.95 -0.50 -15.26
N MET A 83 -0.29 -0.94 -14.98
CA MET A 83 -1.45 -0.62 -15.81
C MET A 83 -1.99 0.80 -15.58
N TYR A 84 -1.65 1.45 -14.45
CA TYR A 84 -2.18 2.77 -14.08
C TYR A 84 -1.20 3.94 -14.33
N MET A 85 0.01 3.68 -14.83
CA MET A 85 0.97 4.73 -15.24
C MET A 85 0.95 5.03 -16.75
N LYS A 86 -0.22 4.96 -17.38
CA LYS A 86 -0.42 5.32 -18.79
C LYS A 86 -1.33 6.52 -18.91
#